data_AF-A0A967UE12-F1
#
_entry.id   AF-A0A967UE12-F1
#
_cell.length_a   1.000
_cell.length_b   1.000
_cell.length_c   1.000
_cell.angle_alpha   90.00
_cell.angle_beta   90.00
_cell.angle_gamma   90.00
#
_symmetry.space_group_name_H-M   'P 1'
#
loop_
_entity.id
_entity.type
_entity.pdbx_description
1 polymer ?
#
loop_
_entity_poly.entity_id
_entity_poly.type
_entity_poly.pdbx_seq_one_letter_code
_entity_poly.pdbx_strand_id
1 'polypeptide(L)' 'MAPGYHSVVWDGRDDRKVVASSGIYIYRFVANAFGEADDFLQVRKMILMK' A
#
# COMPACT_ATOMS: atom_id res chain seq x y z
N MET A 1 -0.78 -23.31 5.96
CA MET A 1 -0.36 -21.90 6.19
C MET A 1 -1.57 -21.16 6.72
N ALA A 2 -1.44 -20.45 7.84
CA ALA A 2 -2.52 -19.67 8.43
C ALA A 2 -2.37 -18.19 8.03
N PRO A 3 -3.46 -17.40 8.02
CA PRO A 3 -3.35 -15.95 7.84
C PRO A 3 -2.45 -15.32 8.91
N GLY A 4 -1.80 -14.21 8.55
CA GLY A 4 -0.86 -13.50 9.42
C GLY A 4 -0.92 -11.99 9.23
N TYR A 5 -0.08 -11.27 9.98
CA TYR A 5 0.00 -9.80 9.92
C TYR A 5 1.21 -9.37 9.09
N HIS A 6 1.01 -8.39 8.19
CA HIS A 6 2.06 -7.77 7.39
C HIS A 6 2.01 -6.25 7.54
N SER A 7 3.17 -5.62 7.73
CA SER A 7 3.31 -4.17 7.85
C SER A 7 4.47 -3.68 6.99
N VAL A 8 4.29 -2.51 6.38
CA VAL A 8 5.29 -1.85 5.54
C VAL A 8 5.23 -0.35 5.81
N VAL A 9 6.40 0.29 5.82
CA VAL A 9 6.55 1.74 5.97
C VAL A 9 7.09 2.29 4.66
N TRP A 10 6.40 3.26 4.07
CA TRP A 10 6.90 3.96 2.89
C TRP A 10 8.03 4.91 3.29
N ASP A 11 9.13 4.92 2.51
CA ASP A 11 10.30 5.77 2.73
C ASP A 11 10.11 7.22 2.26
N GLY A 12 8.92 7.55 1.73
CA GLY A 12 8.59 8.88 1.22
C GLY A 12 9.24 9.21 -0.12
N ARG A 13 9.74 8.21 -0.86
CA ARG A 13 10.38 8.40 -2.17
C ARG A 13 9.59 7.74 -3.29
N ASP A 14 9.68 8.33 -4.48
CA ASP A 14 9.17 7.71 -5.71
C ASP A 14 10.17 6.71 -6.32
N ASP A 15 9.79 6.09 -7.43
CA ASP A 15 10.62 5.10 -8.14
C ASP A 15 11.93 5.69 -8.70
N ARG A 16 11.99 7.01 -8.88
CA ARG A 16 13.20 7.75 -9.30
C ARG A 16 14.06 8.17 -8.11
N LYS A 17 13.73 7.70 -6.90
CA LYS A 17 14.36 8.03 -5.62
C LYS A 17 14.20 9.51 -5.20
N VAL A 18 13.29 10.23 -5.84
CA VAL A 18 12.99 11.62 -5.52
C VAL A 18 12.09 11.67 -4.28
N VAL A 19 12.40 12.58 -3.37
CA VAL A 19 11.59 12.80 -2.16
C VAL A 19 10.24 13.38 -2.55
N ALA A 20 9.17 12.71 -2.13
CA ALA A 20 7.81 13.14 -2.39
C ALA A 20 7.47 14.43 -1.64
N SER A 21 6.57 15.24 -2.20
CA SER A 21 6.10 16.49 -1.58
C SER A 21 5.13 16.20 -0.43
N SER A 22 4.95 17.13 0.50
CA SER A 22 3.85 17.00 1.46
C SER A 22 2.50 16.97 0.72
N GLY A 23 1.58 16.11 1.17
CA GLY A 23 0.30 15.93 0.48
C GLY A 23 -0.42 14.63 0.81
N ILE A 24 -1.56 14.42 0.14
CA ILE A 24 -2.34 13.18 0.24
C ILE A 24 -1.91 12.23 -0.87
N TYR A 25 -1.55 11.01 -0.49
CA TYR A 25 -1.17 9.92 -1.38
C TYR A 25 -2.22 8.82 -1.30
N ILE A 26 -2.65 8.30 -2.45
CA ILE A 26 -3.61 7.19 -2.53
C ILE A 26 -2.85 5.93 -2.91
N TYR A 27 -3.06 4.86 -2.17
CA TYR A 27 -2.47 3.56 -2.44
C TYR A 27 -3.51 2.45 -2.36
N ARG A 28 -3.19 1.30 -2.96
CA ARG A 28 -4.04 0.11 -2.91
C ARG A 28 -3.28 -1.10 -2.39
N PHE A 29 -3.95 -1.91 -1.57
CA PHE A 29 -3.55 -3.29 -1.32
C PHE A 29 -4.34 -4.17 -2.28
N VAL A 30 -3.62 -5.03 -3.01
CA VAL A 30 -4.17 -6.05 -3.90
C VAL A 30 -3.66 -7.40 -3.42
N ALA A 31 -4.55 -8.33 -3.15
CA ALA A 31 -4.20 -9.72 -2.89
C ALA A 31 -5.09 -10.61 -3.75
N ASN A 32 -4.46 -11.40 -4.61
CA ASN A 32 -5.18 -12.34 -5.45
C ASN A 32 -5.58 -13.54 -4.60
N ALA A 33 -6.82 -13.97 -4.73
CA ALA A 33 -7.30 -15.17 -4.08
C ALA A 33 -6.71 -16.43 -4.73
N PHE A 34 -6.64 -17.50 -3.95
CA PHE A 34 -6.33 -18.83 -4.46
C PHE A 34 -7.64 -19.66 -4.45
N GLY A 35 -8.00 -20.22 -5.60
CA GLY A 35 -9.20 -21.07 -5.74
C GLY A 35 -10.49 -20.27 -5.94
N GLU A 36 -11.55 -20.63 -5.22
CA GLU A 36 -12.92 -20.10 -5.37
C GLU A 36 -13.19 -18.81 -4.58
N ALA A 37 -12.17 -18.21 -3.95
CA ALA A 37 -12.33 -16.97 -3.21
C ALA A 37 -12.21 -15.75 -4.14
N ASP A 38 -12.83 -14.64 -3.73
CA ASP A 38 -12.74 -13.37 -4.46
C ASP A 38 -11.42 -12.64 -4.18
N ASP A 39 -10.91 -11.95 -5.20
CA ASP A 39 -9.75 -11.07 -5.06
C ASP A 39 -10.03 -9.94 -4.05
N PHE A 40 -8.99 -9.60 -3.28
CA PHE A 40 -9.05 -8.50 -2.32
C PHE A 40 -8.46 -7.23 -2.92
N LEU A 41 -9.25 -6.14 -2.89
CA LEU A 41 -8.82 -4.79 -3.21
C LEU A 41 -9.21 -3.83 -2.09
N GLN A 42 -8.23 -3.12 -1.54
CA GLN A 42 -8.49 -2.05 -0.57
C GLN A 42 -7.72 -0.78 -0.93
N VAL A 43 -8.45 0.33 -1.07
CA VAL A 43 -7.89 1.65 -1.33
C VAL A 43 -7.81 2.43 -0.03
N ARG A 44 -6.68 3.10 0.21
CA ARG A 44 -6.46 3.95 1.38
C ARG A 44 -5.76 5.25 0.99
N LYS A 45 -5.99 6.28 1.80
CA LYS A 45 -5.25 7.55 1.73
C LYS A 45 -4.18 7.60 2.82
N MET A 46 -3.04 8.19 2.51
CA MET A 46 -1.95 8.51 3.42
C MET A 46 -1.71 10.02 3.36
N ILE A 47 -1.42 10.64 4.49
CA ILE A 47 -0.99 12.04 4.54
C ILE A 47 0.52 12.02 4.80
N LEU A 48 1.29 12.58 3.88
CA LEU A 48 2.72 12.83 4.08
C LEU A 48 2.88 14.29 4.49
N MET A 49 3.46 14.50 5.66
CA MET A 49 3.83 15.82 6.17
C MET A 49 5.35 15.85 6.35
N LYS A 50 5.96 16.99 6.03
CA LYS A 50 7.36 17.30 6.32
C LYS A 50 7.45 18.15 7.56
#